data_AF-A0A5N5PRN1-F1
#
_entry.id   AF-A0A5N5PRN1-F1
#
_cell.length_a   1.000
_cell.length_b   1.000
_cell.length_c   1.000
_cell.angle_alpha   90.00
_cell.angle_beta   90.00
_cell.angle_gamma   90.00
#
_symmetry.space_group_name_H-M   'P 1'
#
loop_
_entity.id
_entity.type
_entity.pdbx_description
1 polymer ?
#
loop_
_entity_poly.entity_id
_entity_poly.type
_entity_poly.pdbx_seq_one_letter_code
_entity_poly.pdbx_strand_id
1 'polypeptide(L)'
;MLYSSTLVPVPKVCWNRNVGKVFLSCSSFKAVMVVCFLIHTVCPVSALCAGESRVLYSRLFGPEEPTLLHRTAEQQRLAHKETLGLVARQVRRAVSASREASGRVLVEAGLGEEATALSEAEYGVLSLAHGEPFAGRCVVLWLGVQALAFTLVCQPHENLLLAEGTLRNLTRHCLEELRLLGPGSEVLLKSDRVDAMLQRLLPHGQLLFHNHRFTHTMDKELSSYMGK
;
A
#
# COMPACT_ATOMS: atom_id res chain seq x y z
N MET A 1 11.29 41.83 -13.38
CA MET A 1 12.52 41.21 -12.83
C MET A 1 12.57 41.50 -11.34
N LEU A 2 12.89 40.47 -10.54
CA LEU A 2 13.54 40.44 -9.21
C LEU A 2 12.85 39.48 -8.20
N TYR A 3 13.56 38.36 -7.99
CA TYR A 3 13.74 37.48 -6.81
C TYR A 3 13.00 37.86 -5.51
N SER A 4 12.20 36.98 -4.89
CA SER A 4 12.55 35.80 -4.05
C SER A 4 13.10 36.14 -2.66
N SER A 5 12.38 35.74 -1.60
CA SER A 5 12.89 35.33 -0.28
C SER A 5 11.73 34.81 0.59
N THR A 6 11.45 33.51 0.52
CA THR A 6 10.58 32.79 1.46
C THR A 6 11.42 32.26 2.61
N LEU A 7 11.08 32.67 3.83
CA LEU A 7 11.66 32.20 5.09
C LEU A 7 11.42 30.71 5.29
N VAL A 8 12.50 29.97 5.55
CA VAL A 8 12.50 28.58 6.02
C VAL A 8 12.25 28.57 7.54
N PRO A 9 11.35 27.73 8.08
CA PRO A 9 11.16 27.63 9.52
C PRO A 9 12.32 26.86 10.17
N VAL A 10 12.94 27.49 11.17
CA VAL A 10 14.03 26.93 12.00
C VAL A 10 13.43 26.06 13.11
N PRO A 11 13.97 24.85 13.38
CA PRO A 11 13.49 24.00 14.47
C PRO A 11 13.75 24.63 15.86
N LYS A 12 12.74 24.58 16.73
CA LYS A 12 12.82 25.04 18.13
C LYS A 12 13.70 24.11 18.96
N VAL A 13 14.83 24.62 19.43
CA VAL A 13 15.71 23.96 20.40
C VAL A 13 15.23 24.30 21.81
N CYS A 14 14.81 23.29 22.59
CA CYS A 14 14.51 23.46 24.02
C CYS A 14 15.76 23.14 24.85
N TRP A 15 16.25 24.15 25.59
CA TRP A 15 17.44 24.05 26.44
C TRP A 15 17.02 23.66 27.87
N ASN A 16 17.56 22.57 28.42
CA ASN A 16 17.38 22.23 29.83
C ASN A 16 18.74 22.27 30.55
N ARG A 17 18.86 23.09 31.60
CA ARG A 17 20.15 23.61 32.10
C ARG A 17 20.95 22.68 33.04
N ASN A 18 20.48 21.47 33.35
CA ASN A 18 21.06 20.70 34.47
C ASN A 18 21.76 19.38 34.15
N VAL A 19 21.90 18.98 32.88
CA VAL A 19 22.72 17.82 32.53
C VAL A 19 23.28 18.06 31.14
N GLY A 20 24.60 18.14 30.99
CA GLY A 20 25.29 18.41 29.72
C GLY A 20 25.16 17.29 28.69
N LYS A 21 23.92 16.95 28.31
CA LYS A 21 23.56 16.04 27.23
C LYS A 21 22.57 16.74 26.32
N VAL A 22 23.00 17.02 25.10
CA VAL A 22 22.09 17.31 23.99
C VAL A 22 21.31 16.02 23.73
N PHE A 23 20.10 15.92 24.29
CA PHE A 23 19.13 14.96 23.80
C PHE A 23 18.59 15.54 22.49
N LEU A 24 19.26 15.23 21.39
CA LEU A 24 18.51 15.01 20.16
C LEU A 24 17.52 13.91 20.53
N SER A 25 16.24 14.26 20.72
CA SER A 25 15.16 13.28 20.63
C SER A 25 15.09 12.84 19.17
N CYS A 26 16.12 12.15 18.72
CA CYS A 26 16.08 11.28 17.58
C CYS A 26 15.27 10.08 18.07
N SER A 27 13.94 10.24 18.06
CA SER A 27 13.03 9.11 18.13
C SER A 27 13.48 8.21 17.00
N SER A 28 14.20 7.14 17.34
CA SER A 28 14.66 6.13 16.40
C SER A 28 13.41 5.40 15.93
N PHE A 29 12.66 6.04 15.04
CA PHE A 29 11.71 5.38 14.17
C PHE A 29 12.56 4.40 13.38
N LYS A 30 12.33 3.10 13.57
CA LYS A 30 12.72 2.12 12.57
C LYS A 30 12.16 2.65 11.25
N ALA A 31 13.05 3.09 10.35
CA ALA A 31 12.65 3.59 9.04
C ALA A 31 12.05 2.41 8.29
N VAL A 32 10.72 2.41 8.16
CA VAL A 32 10.03 1.44 7.32
C VAL A 32 9.81 2.09 5.96
N MET A 33 10.23 1.39 4.92
CA MET A 33 10.22 1.88 3.53
C MET A 33 8.78 1.89 2.97
N VAL A 34 8.05 0.79 3.21
CA VAL A 34 6.63 0.64 2.90
C VAL A 34 5.81 0.86 4.16
N VAL A 35 4.87 1.79 4.15
CA VAL A 35 3.99 2.08 5.28
C VAL A 35 2.81 1.12 5.33
N CYS A 36 2.20 0.82 4.17
CA CYS A 36 1.10 -0.15 4.12
C CYS A 36 0.91 -0.81 2.75
N PHE A 37 0.28 -1.98 2.78
CA PHE A 37 -0.24 -2.68 1.61
C PHE A 37 -1.75 -2.88 1.74
N LEU A 38 -2.50 -2.69 0.65
CA LEU A 38 -3.96 -2.77 0.62
C LEU A 38 -4.46 -3.51 -0.61
N ILE A 39 -5.53 -4.28 -0.43
CA ILE A 39 -6.36 -4.81 -1.51
C ILE A 39 -7.77 -4.26 -1.30
N HIS A 40 -8.33 -3.58 -2.29
CA HIS A 40 -9.65 -2.96 -2.17
C HIS A 40 -10.42 -2.95 -3.49
N THR A 41 -11.73 -2.72 -3.43
CA THR A 41 -12.58 -2.68 -4.63
C THR A 41 -12.53 -1.31 -5.31
N VAL A 42 -12.54 -1.28 -6.65
CA VAL A 42 -12.63 -0.05 -7.44
C VAL A 42 -13.98 0.11 -8.14
N CYS A 43 -14.67 -0.99 -8.42
CA CYS A 43 -16.02 -0.97 -8.96
C CYS A 43 -17.06 -0.63 -7.87
N PRO A 44 -18.21 -0.05 -8.26
CA PRO A 44 -19.33 0.13 -7.34
C PRO A 44 -19.75 -1.23 -6.77
N VAL A 45 -19.77 -1.34 -5.45
CA VAL A 45 -20.33 -2.50 -4.76
C VAL A 45 -21.73 -2.10 -4.34
N SER A 46 -22.76 -2.84 -4.76
CA SER A 46 -24.18 -2.48 -4.53
C SER A 46 -24.55 -2.31 -3.05
N ALA A 47 -23.73 -2.85 -2.14
CA ALA A 47 -23.89 -2.72 -0.69
C ALA A 47 -23.20 -1.48 -0.08
N LEU A 48 -22.52 -0.66 -0.89
CA LEU A 48 -21.80 0.54 -0.46
C LEU A 48 -22.35 1.80 -1.14
N CYS A 49 -22.14 2.95 -0.52
CA CYS A 49 -22.52 4.23 -1.14
C CYS A 49 -21.70 4.48 -2.41
N ALA A 50 -22.29 5.24 -3.35
CA ALA A 50 -21.58 5.67 -4.55
C ALA A 50 -20.29 6.42 -4.16
N GLY A 51 -19.14 5.94 -4.66
CA GLY A 51 -17.85 6.55 -4.34
C GLY A 51 -17.03 5.81 -3.28
N GLU A 52 -17.64 4.90 -2.54
CA GLU A 52 -16.95 4.11 -1.52
C GLU A 52 -16.18 2.94 -2.11
N SER A 53 -15.16 2.52 -1.36
CA SER A 53 -14.32 1.38 -1.69
C SER A 53 -14.29 0.43 -0.50
N ARG A 54 -14.49 -0.86 -0.75
CA ARG A 54 -14.38 -1.90 0.28
C ARG A 54 -12.92 -2.30 0.40
N VAL A 55 -12.30 -2.02 1.54
CA VAL A 55 -10.99 -2.60 1.87
C VAL A 55 -11.21 -4.08 2.19
N LEU A 56 -10.57 -4.95 1.42
CA LEU A 56 -10.66 -6.40 1.54
C LEU A 56 -9.50 -6.96 2.35
N TYR A 57 -8.33 -6.37 2.22
CA TYR A 57 -7.14 -6.70 3.00
C TYR A 57 -6.32 -5.43 3.27
N SER A 58 -5.70 -5.38 4.44
CA SER A 58 -4.78 -4.30 4.80
C SER A 58 -3.67 -4.79 5.73
N ARG A 59 -2.43 -4.40 5.44
CA ARG A 59 -1.27 -4.59 6.30
C ARG A 59 -0.55 -3.28 6.50
N LEU A 60 -0.39 -2.85 7.76
CA LEU A 60 0.49 -1.74 8.13
C LEU A 60 1.86 -2.29 8.49
N PHE A 61 2.90 -1.55 8.12
CA PHE A 61 4.28 -1.84 8.47
C PHE A 61 4.89 -0.61 9.15
N GLY A 62 5.32 -0.79 10.40
CA GLY A 62 5.90 0.27 11.21
C GLY A 62 5.23 0.42 12.57
N PRO A 63 5.90 1.10 13.51
CA PRO A 63 5.33 1.39 14.82
C PRO A 63 4.16 2.37 14.67
N GLU A 64 3.09 2.14 15.42
CA GLU A 64 1.96 3.06 15.49
C GLU A 64 2.48 4.46 15.90
N GLU A 65 1.93 5.49 15.26
CA GLU A 65 2.34 6.87 15.50
C GLU A 65 2.26 7.22 17.00
N PRO A 66 3.22 7.96 17.57
CA PRO A 66 3.24 8.30 19.00
C PRO A 66 2.02 9.13 19.44
N THR A 67 1.35 9.83 18.52
CA THR A 67 0.07 10.52 18.72
C THR A 67 -1.09 9.56 19.01
N LEU A 68 -0.99 8.30 18.58
CA LEU A 68 -1.94 7.24 18.89
C LEU A 68 -1.72 6.62 20.28
N LEU A 69 -0.57 6.82 20.92
CA LEU A 69 -0.24 6.18 22.21
C LEU A 69 -1.16 6.62 23.37
N HIS A 70 -1.85 7.76 23.24
CA HIS A 70 -2.81 8.26 24.23
C HIS A 70 -4.27 7.91 23.89
N ARG A 71 -4.50 7.26 22.75
CA ARG A 71 -5.84 6.83 22.31
C ARG A 71 -6.14 5.43 22.82
N THR A 72 -7.42 5.15 23.03
CA THR A 72 -7.85 3.77 23.29
C THR A 72 -7.59 2.91 22.05
N ALA A 73 -7.40 1.60 22.23
CA ALA A 73 -7.20 0.66 21.12
C ALA A 73 -8.32 0.75 20.06
N GLU A 74 -9.55 1.06 20.49
CA GLU A 74 -10.68 1.27 19.58
C GLU A 74 -10.52 2.55 18.74
N GLN A 75 -10.11 3.65 19.34
CA GLN A 75 -9.85 4.91 18.65
C GLN A 75 -8.69 4.78 17.66
N GLN A 76 -7.66 4.01 18.01
CA GLN A 76 -6.55 3.69 17.10
C GLN A 76 -7.04 2.89 15.91
N ARG A 77 -7.83 1.83 16.15
CA ARG A 77 -8.42 0.99 15.10
C ARG A 77 -9.32 1.80 14.16
N LEU A 78 -10.12 2.72 14.70
CA LEU A 78 -10.99 3.60 13.91
C LEU A 78 -10.16 4.56 13.05
N ALA A 79 -9.14 5.21 13.63
CA ALA A 79 -8.25 6.10 12.89
C ALA A 79 -7.52 5.37 11.76
N HIS A 80 -6.99 4.16 12.02
CA HIS A 80 -6.38 3.34 10.98
C HIS A 80 -7.37 3.00 9.86
N LYS A 81 -8.59 2.56 10.22
CA LYS A 81 -9.62 2.25 9.23
C LYS A 81 -9.97 3.46 8.35
N GLU A 82 -10.04 4.65 8.93
CA GLU A 82 -10.30 5.89 8.20
C GLU A 82 -9.15 6.27 7.27
N THR A 83 -7.91 6.23 7.77
CA THR A 83 -6.67 6.42 7.00
C THR A 83 -6.65 5.51 5.77
N LEU A 84 -6.89 4.22 5.96
CA LEU A 84 -6.90 3.24 4.87
C LEU A 84 -8.05 3.49 3.88
N GLY A 85 -9.23 3.87 4.40
CA GLY A 85 -10.38 4.24 3.57
C GLY A 85 -10.12 5.48 2.70
N LEU A 86 -9.38 6.47 3.20
CA LEU A 86 -8.96 7.64 2.42
C LEU A 86 -8.06 7.24 1.25
N VAL A 87 -7.02 6.43 1.51
CA VAL A 87 -6.13 5.91 0.46
C VAL A 87 -6.93 5.15 -0.60
N ALA A 88 -7.78 4.22 -0.18
CA ALA A 88 -8.58 3.40 -1.08
C ALA A 88 -9.51 4.25 -1.98
N ARG A 89 -10.14 5.31 -1.42
CA ARG A 89 -10.97 6.24 -2.20
C ARG A 89 -10.16 7.04 -3.22
N GLN A 90 -8.98 7.51 -2.86
CA GLN A 90 -8.12 8.26 -3.78
C GLN A 90 -7.62 7.37 -4.91
N VAL A 91 -7.16 6.16 -4.60
CA VAL A 91 -6.74 5.18 -5.60
C VAL A 91 -7.90 4.79 -6.51
N ARG A 92 -9.09 4.54 -5.95
CA ARG A 92 -10.29 4.27 -6.77
C ARG A 92 -10.55 5.38 -7.78
N ARG A 93 -10.50 6.65 -7.36
CA ARG A 93 -10.66 7.79 -8.28
C ARG A 93 -9.60 7.81 -9.37
N ALA A 94 -8.34 7.53 -9.02
CA ALA A 94 -7.25 7.48 -9.98
C ALA A 94 -7.44 6.35 -11.00
N VAL A 95 -7.87 5.16 -10.55
CA VAL A 95 -8.18 4.02 -11.42
C VAL A 95 -9.35 4.35 -12.35
N SER A 96 -10.46 4.89 -11.82
CA SER A 96 -11.61 5.29 -12.65
C SER A 96 -11.21 6.34 -13.69
N ALA A 97 -10.47 7.37 -13.29
CA ALA A 97 -9.98 8.39 -14.22
C ALA A 97 -9.05 7.80 -15.30
N SER A 98 -8.16 6.88 -14.93
CA SER A 98 -7.28 6.19 -15.88
C SER A 98 -8.08 5.36 -16.89
N ARG A 99 -9.14 4.69 -16.44
CA ARG A 99 -10.02 3.88 -17.30
C ARG A 99 -10.80 4.73 -18.27
N GLU A 100 -11.42 5.79 -17.77
CA GLU A 100 -12.14 6.78 -18.57
C GLU A 100 -11.22 7.39 -19.63
N ALA A 101 -9.99 7.77 -19.25
CA ALA A 101 -9.00 8.31 -20.18
C ALA A 101 -8.52 7.29 -21.22
N SER A 102 -8.43 6.01 -20.84
CA SER A 102 -8.00 4.95 -21.76
C SER A 102 -9.05 4.56 -22.79
N GLY A 103 -10.33 4.84 -22.51
CA GLY A 103 -11.47 4.42 -23.34
C GLY A 103 -11.63 2.89 -23.45
N ARG A 104 -10.88 2.09 -22.68
CA ARG A 104 -10.93 0.64 -22.73
C ARG A 104 -12.20 0.13 -22.07
N VAL A 105 -12.92 -0.74 -22.77
CA VAL A 105 -14.04 -1.49 -22.18
C VAL A 105 -13.44 -2.58 -21.32
N LEU A 106 -13.84 -2.62 -20.05
CA LEU A 106 -13.37 -3.67 -19.13
C LEU A 106 -13.96 -5.01 -19.57
N VAL A 107 -13.10 -5.92 -20.00
CA VAL A 107 -13.47 -7.32 -20.21
C VAL A 107 -13.24 -8.06 -18.89
N GLU A 108 -14.28 -8.72 -18.38
CA GLU A 108 -14.14 -9.57 -17.20
C GLU A 108 -13.31 -10.80 -17.57
N ALA A 109 -12.05 -10.83 -17.15
CA ALA A 109 -11.21 -12.01 -17.31
C ALA A 109 -11.58 -13.05 -16.25
N GLY A 110 -11.70 -14.30 -16.67
CA GLY A 110 -12.11 -15.41 -15.82
C GLY A 110 -10.97 -16.05 -15.02
N LEU A 111 -11.29 -17.12 -14.29
CA LEU A 111 -10.28 -17.99 -13.69
C LEU A 111 -9.39 -18.61 -14.78
N GLY A 112 -8.07 -18.58 -14.58
CA GLY A 112 -7.08 -19.04 -15.54
C GLY A 112 -6.54 -17.95 -16.48
N GLU A 113 -7.10 -16.73 -16.42
CA GLU A 113 -6.67 -15.59 -17.22
C GLU A 113 -5.90 -14.54 -16.38
N GLU A 114 -5.40 -14.93 -15.21
CA GLU A 114 -4.76 -14.03 -14.24
C GLU A 114 -3.53 -13.32 -14.82
N ALA A 115 -2.72 -14.03 -15.61
CA ALA A 115 -1.54 -13.46 -16.26
C ALA A 115 -1.92 -12.40 -17.30
N THR A 116 -2.98 -12.64 -18.07
CA THR A 116 -3.51 -11.70 -19.06
C THR A 116 -4.07 -10.47 -18.35
N ALA A 117 -4.90 -10.68 -17.32
CA ALA A 117 -5.46 -9.60 -16.51
C ALA A 117 -4.38 -8.71 -15.88
N LEU A 118 -3.27 -9.30 -15.43
CA LEU A 118 -2.13 -8.55 -14.88
C LEU A 118 -1.37 -7.78 -15.97
N SER A 119 -1.21 -8.34 -17.17
CA SER A 119 -0.55 -7.65 -18.29
C SER A 119 -1.35 -6.44 -18.76
N GLU A 120 -2.68 -6.49 -18.66
CA GLU A 120 -3.58 -5.41 -19.03
C GLU A 120 -3.84 -4.41 -17.89
N ALA A 121 -3.33 -4.69 -16.69
CA ALA A 121 -3.56 -3.91 -15.50
C ALA A 121 -3.13 -2.44 -15.67
N GLU A 122 -3.97 -1.53 -15.16
CA GLU A 122 -3.61 -0.13 -15.08
C GLU A 122 -2.63 0.10 -13.94
N TYR A 123 -1.63 0.96 -14.16
CA TYR A 123 -0.67 1.34 -13.15
C TYR A 123 -0.67 2.85 -12.97
N GLY A 124 -0.49 3.31 -11.73
CA GLY A 124 -0.24 4.71 -11.47
C GLY A 124 0.40 4.97 -10.11
N VAL A 125 0.81 6.21 -9.96
CA VAL A 125 1.45 6.73 -8.77
C VAL A 125 0.77 8.02 -8.36
N LEU A 126 0.48 8.19 -7.08
CA LEU A 126 -0.02 9.44 -6.50
C LEU A 126 0.78 9.82 -5.26
N SER A 127 0.86 11.11 -4.99
CA SER A 127 1.55 11.65 -3.81
C SER A 127 0.53 12.07 -2.77
N LEU A 128 0.72 11.62 -1.53
CA LEU A 128 -0.08 12.03 -0.38
C LEU A 128 0.58 13.25 0.27
N ALA A 129 -0.21 14.31 0.47
CA ALA A 129 0.25 15.53 1.11
C ALA A 129 0.64 15.28 2.58
N HIS A 130 1.47 16.16 3.13
CA HIS A 130 1.78 16.12 4.56
C HIS A 130 0.49 16.35 5.37
N GLY A 131 0.27 15.53 6.38
CA GLY A 131 -0.75 15.78 7.40
C GLY A 131 -1.90 14.79 7.40
N GLU A 132 -2.25 14.16 6.27
CA GLU A 132 -3.22 13.05 6.21
C GLU A 132 -3.02 12.22 4.93
N PRO A 133 -3.16 10.87 4.97
CA PRO A 133 -3.56 10.04 6.10
C PRO A 133 -2.39 9.45 6.91
N PHE A 134 -1.15 9.86 6.60
CA PHE A 134 0.06 9.50 7.35
C PHE A 134 0.81 10.76 7.80
N ALA A 135 1.62 10.62 8.86
CA ALA A 135 2.39 11.69 9.52
C ALA A 135 3.24 12.54 8.57
N GLY A 136 3.76 11.90 7.52
CA GLY A 136 4.68 12.48 6.55
C GLY A 136 4.13 12.40 5.13
N ARG A 137 4.84 13.02 4.17
CA ARG A 137 4.61 12.74 2.76
C ARG A 137 4.77 11.25 2.51
N CYS A 138 3.91 10.70 1.67
CA CYS A 138 3.99 9.33 1.21
C CYS A 138 3.71 9.28 -0.29
N VAL A 139 4.23 8.27 -0.94
CA VAL A 139 3.96 7.96 -2.34
C VAL A 139 3.15 6.69 -2.38
N VAL A 140 2.08 6.68 -3.16
CA VAL A 140 1.17 5.55 -3.30
C VAL A 140 1.28 5.03 -4.70
N LEU A 141 1.71 3.78 -4.82
CA LEU A 141 1.68 3.01 -6.05
C LEU A 141 0.43 2.17 -6.07
N TRP A 142 -0.23 2.07 -7.22
CA TRP A 142 -1.43 1.25 -7.36
C TRP A 142 -1.43 0.50 -8.68
N LEU A 143 -2.02 -0.70 -8.65
CA LEU A 143 -2.38 -1.51 -9.81
C LEU A 143 -3.88 -1.77 -9.81
N GLY A 144 -4.57 -1.31 -10.85
CA GLY A 144 -5.97 -1.64 -11.12
C GLY A 144 -6.06 -2.93 -11.92
N VAL A 145 -6.69 -3.96 -11.37
CA VAL A 145 -6.96 -5.22 -12.06
C VAL A 145 -8.45 -5.51 -11.94
N GLN A 146 -9.18 -5.35 -13.04
CA GLN A 146 -10.64 -5.51 -13.06
C GLN A 146 -11.35 -4.72 -11.94
N ALA A 147 -12.13 -5.38 -11.08
CA ALA A 147 -12.86 -4.74 -9.99
C ALA A 147 -11.99 -4.46 -8.74
N LEU A 148 -10.71 -4.81 -8.76
CA LEU A 148 -9.79 -4.68 -7.63
C LEU A 148 -8.68 -3.66 -7.89
N ALA A 149 -8.17 -3.11 -6.80
CA ALA A 149 -6.90 -2.39 -6.79
C ALA A 149 -5.98 -2.95 -5.70
N PHE A 150 -4.71 -3.10 -6.08
CA PHE A 150 -3.60 -3.44 -5.21
C PHE A 150 -2.80 -2.17 -4.99
N THR A 151 -2.57 -1.81 -3.73
CA THR A 151 -1.97 -0.52 -3.39
C THR A 151 -0.82 -0.71 -2.42
N LEU A 152 0.28 -0.01 -2.68
CA LEU A 152 1.46 0.07 -1.84
C LEU A 152 1.73 1.52 -1.48
N VAL A 153 1.80 1.82 -0.19
CA VAL A 153 2.16 3.16 0.30
C VAL A 153 3.60 3.12 0.78
N CYS A 154 4.44 3.97 0.20
CA CYS A 154 5.88 4.05 0.44
C CYS A 154 6.28 5.44 0.96
N GLN A 155 7.44 5.51 1.61
CA GLN A 155 8.06 6.79 1.92
C GLN A 155 8.55 7.50 0.63
N PRO A 156 8.71 8.85 0.63
CA PRO A 156 8.96 9.63 -0.59
C PRO A 156 10.31 9.38 -1.27
N HIS A 157 11.26 8.80 -0.55
CA HIS A 157 12.64 8.60 -1.02
C HIS A 157 12.91 7.14 -1.44
N GLU A 158 11.86 6.33 -1.48
CA GLU A 158 11.98 4.93 -1.86
C GLU A 158 12.13 4.75 -3.36
N ASN A 159 12.77 3.65 -3.74
CA ASN A 159 12.94 3.30 -5.14
C ASN A 159 11.58 2.87 -5.74
N LEU A 160 10.96 3.75 -6.53
CA LEU A 160 9.65 3.49 -7.13
C LEU A 160 9.65 2.31 -8.11
N LEU A 161 10.75 2.08 -8.85
CA LEU A 161 10.85 0.92 -9.75
C LEU A 161 10.84 -0.39 -8.96
N LEU A 162 11.53 -0.40 -7.81
CA LEU A 162 11.55 -1.55 -6.93
C LEU A 162 10.18 -1.79 -6.28
N ALA A 163 9.53 -0.72 -5.85
CA ALA A 163 8.19 -0.75 -5.30
C ALA A 163 7.16 -1.25 -6.32
N GLU A 164 7.24 -0.79 -7.58
CA GLU A 164 6.39 -1.26 -8.66
C GLU A 164 6.60 -2.75 -8.93
N GLY A 165 7.86 -3.19 -9.08
CA GLY A 165 8.18 -4.60 -9.31
C GLY A 165 7.67 -5.49 -8.18
N THR A 166 7.79 -5.03 -6.94
CA THR A 166 7.27 -5.73 -5.76
C THR A 166 5.74 -5.78 -5.76
N LEU A 167 5.07 -4.67 -6.07
CA LEU A 167 3.61 -4.60 -6.18
C LEU A 167 3.09 -5.52 -7.28
N ARG A 168 3.73 -5.54 -8.46
CA ARG A 168 3.38 -6.45 -9.56
C ARG A 168 3.54 -7.93 -9.16
N ASN A 169 4.60 -8.27 -8.44
CA ASN A 169 4.81 -9.63 -7.94
C ASN A 169 3.75 -10.03 -6.92
N LEU A 170 3.46 -9.15 -5.95
CA LEU A 170 2.41 -9.38 -4.97
C LEU A 170 1.05 -9.58 -5.64
N THR A 171 0.70 -8.71 -6.58
CA THR A 171 -0.55 -8.80 -7.33
C THR A 171 -0.65 -10.12 -8.09
N ARG A 172 0.40 -10.52 -8.82
CA ARG A 172 0.43 -11.79 -9.55
C ARG A 172 0.06 -12.97 -8.66
N HIS A 173 0.81 -13.13 -7.57
CA HIS A 173 0.58 -14.20 -6.61
C HIS A 173 -0.79 -14.10 -5.94
N CYS A 174 -1.28 -12.90 -5.64
CA CYS A 174 -2.62 -12.74 -5.07
C CYS A 174 -3.70 -13.21 -6.06
N LEU A 175 -3.58 -12.87 -7.35
CA LEU A 175 -4.55 -13.28 -8.37
C LEU A 175 -4.54 -14.81 -8.53
N GLU A 176 -3.35 -15.40 -8.69
CA GLU A 176 -3.15 -16.85 -8.91
C GLU A 176 -3.59 -17.68 -7.69
N GLU A 177 -3.11 -17.32 -6.49
CA GLU A 177 -3.28 -18.14 -5.29
C GLU A 177 -4.63 -17.97 -4.60
N LEU A 178 -5.20 -16.77 -4.69
CA LEU A 178 -6.47 -16.47 -4.05
C LEU A 178 -7.64 -16.59 -5.02
N ARG A 179 -7.38 -16.86 -6.30
CA ARG A 179 -8.39 -17.01 -7.35
C ARG A 179 -9.36 -15.83 -7.40
N LEU A 180 -8.80 -14.62 -7.30
CA LEU A 180 -9.59 -13.41 -7.08
C LEU A 180 -10.51 -13.03 -8.22
N LEU A 181 -10.26 -13.59 -9.40
CA LEU A 181 -11.04 -13.41 -10.63
C LEU A 181 -12.15 -14.46 -10.79
N GLY A 182 -12.35 -15.34 -9.80
CA GLY A 182 -13.40 -16.35 -9.83
C GLY A 182 -14.73 -15.94 -9.21
N PRO A 183 -15.81 -16.69 -9.50
CA PRO A 183 -17.10 -16.50 -8.85
C PRO A 183 -16.94 -16.75 -7.34
N GLY A 184 -17.11 -15.69 -6.54
CA GLY A 184 -17.01 -15.76 -5.07
C GLY A 184 -15.75 -15.17 -4.44
N SER A 185 -14.90 -14.43 -5.20
CA SER A 185 -13.71 -13.67 -4.77
C SER A 185 -13.34 -13.82 -3.28
N GLU A 186 -12.45 -14.76 -2.98
CA GLU A 186 -12.14 -15.21 -1.62
C GLU A 186 -11.14 -14.32 -0.87
N VAL A 187 -10.94 -13.04 -1.26
CA VAL A 187 -9.92 -12.16 -0.62
C VAL A 187 -10.06 -12.17 0.92
N LEU A 188 -11.30 -12.19 1.41
CA LEU A 188 -11.60 -12.18 2.85
C LEU A 188 -11.32 -13.50 3.56
N LEU A 189 -11.24 -14.62 2.83
CA LEU A 189 -11.12 -15.97 3.41
C LEU A 189 -9.65 -16.44 3.50
N LYS A 190 -8.70 -15.66 2.98
CA LYS A 190 -7.28 -16.08 2.84
C LYS A 190 -6.27 -15.00 3.25
N SER A 191 -6.61 -14.16 4.24
CA SER A 191 -5.70 -13.14 4.77
C SER A 191 -4.34 -13.70 5.19
N ASP A 192 -4.32 -14.90 5.80
CA ASP A 192 -3.10 -15.54 6.29
C ASP A 192 -2.11 -15.86 5.15
N ARG A 193 -2.62 -16.17 3.95
CA ARG A 193 -1.79 -16.42 2.76
C ARG A 193 -1.16 -15.12 2.27
N VAL A 194 -1.91 -14.03 2.28
CA VAL A 194 -1.39 -12.69 1.94
C VAL A 194 -0.32 -12.28 2.96
N ASP A 195 -0.55 -12.51 4.26
CA ASP A 195 0.43 -12.23 5.30
C ASP A 195 1.74 -13.03 5.09
N ALA A 196 1.65 -14.32 4.76
CA ALA A 196 2.82 -15.16 4.49
C ALA A 196 3.62 -14.66 3.27
N MET A 197 2.92 -14.22 2.21
CA MET A 197 3.56 -13.61 1.04
C MET A 197 4.26 -12.29 1.39
N LEU A 198 3.59 -11.42 2.15
CA LEU A 198 4.15 -10.14 2.57
C LEU A 198 5.36 -10.31 3.48
N GLN A 199 5.36 -11.31 4.37
CA GLN A 199 6.53 -11.60 5.21
C GLN A 199 7.78 -11.97 4.41
N ARG A 200 7.61 -12.54 3.21
CA ARG A 200 8.72 -12.95 2.35
C ARG A 200 9.14 -11.85 1.36
N LEU A 201 8.17 -11.18 0.73
CA LEU A 201 8.42 -10.17 -0.30
C LEU A 201 8.64 -8.76 0.27
N LEU A 202 8.10 -8.48 1.45
CA LEU A 202 8.17 -7.20 2.15
C LEU A 202 8.39 -7.41 3.66
N PRO A 203 9.48 -8.07 4.09
CA PRO A 203 9.73 -8.33 5.50
C PRO A 203 9.77 -7.00 6.26
N HIS A 204 8.87 -6.85 7.23
CA HIS A 204 8.71 -5.64 8.01
C HIS A 204 8.50 -4.35 7.18
N GLY A 205 8.01 -4.46 5.95
CA GLY A 205 7.83 -3.31 5.04
C GLY A 205 9.12 -2.82 4.38
N GLN A 206 10.14 -3.68 4.26
CA GLN A 206 11.37 -3.36 3.53
C GLN A 206 11.25 -3.77 2.07
N LEU A 207 11.63 -2.86 1.15
CA LEU A 207 11.74 -3.20 -0.27
C LEU A 207 13.07 -3.91 -0.51
N LEU A 208 13.00 -5.16 -0.97
CA LEU A 208 14.17 -5.96 -1.27
C LEU A 208 14.40 -6.05 -2.78
N PHE A 209 15.67 -6.01 -3.19
CA PHE A 209 16.05 -6.31 -4.57
C PHE A 209 15.90 -7.81 -4.83
N HIS A 210 14.82 -8.16 -5.53
CA HIS A 210 14.55 -9.53 -5.92
C HIS A 210 15.25 -9.86 -7.24
N ASN A 211 16.31 -10.67 -7.18
CA ASN A 211 16.95 -11.22 -8.39
C ASN A 211 16.05 -12.27 -9.05
N HIS A 212 16.18 -12.48 -10.37
CA HIS A 212 15.39 -13.49 -11.10
C HIS A 212 15.43 -14.89 -10.45
N ARG A 213 16.59 -15.28 -9.91
CA ARG A 213 16.75 -16.54 -9.16
C ARG A 213 15.93 -16.57 -7.87
N PHE A 214 15.81 -15.44 -7.19
CA PHE A 214 15.00 -15.31 -5.99
C PHE A 214 13.51 -15.42 -6.32
N THR A 215 13.04 -14.71 -7.35
CA THR A 215 11.64 -14.80 -7.80
C THR A 215 11.27 -16.25 -8.16
N HIS A 216 12.09 -16.94 -8.96
CA HIS A 216 11.85 -18.33 -9.33
C HIS A 216 11.89 -19.30 -8.13
N THR A 217 12.74 -19.04 -7.13
CA THR A 217 12.79 -19.88 -5.91
C THR A 217 11.56 -19.62 -5.04
N MET A 218 11.16 -18.36 -4.93
CA MET A 218 9.94 -17.94 -4.24
C MET A 218 8.69 -18.55 -4.86
N ASP A 219 8.56 -18.56 -6.19
CA ASP A 219 7.43 -19.16 -6.89
C ASP A 219 7.30 -20.66 -6.54
N LYS A 220 8.44 -21.37 -6.54
CA LYS A 220 8.52 -22.79 -6.17
C LYS A 220 8.17 -23.02 -4.69
N GLU A 221 8.64 -22.14 -3.79
CA GLU A 221 8.34 -22.24 -2.38
C GLU A 221 6.87 -21.95 -2.09
N LEU A 222 6.30 -20.87 -2.62
CA LEU A 222 4.88 -20.55 -2.49
C LEU A 222 4.00 -21.70 -2.98
N SER A 223 4.34 -22.28 -4.14
CA SER A 223 3.66 -23.46 -4.67
C SER A 223 3.73 -24.69 -3.74
N SER A 224 4.85 -24.90 -3.05
CA SER A 224 5.08 -26.09 -2.20
C SER A 224 4.54 -25.97 -0.76
N TYR A 225 4.51 -24.75 -0.21
CA TYR A 225 3.90 -24.49 1.09
C TYR A 225 2.38 -24.45 1.02
N MET A 226 1.80 -24.20 -0.15
CA MET A 226 0.37 -23.88 -0.32
C MET A 226 -0.42 -24.96 -1.07
N GLY A 227 0.25 -26.03 -1.51
CA GLY A 227 -0.34 -27.26 -2.07
C GLY A 227 -0.67 -28.36 -1.04
N LYS A 228 -0.67 -28.03 0.26
CA LYS A 228 -1.11 -28.91 1.35
C LYS A 228 -2.39 -28.39 1.97
#